data_AF-A0A1Q6A4S4-F1
#
_entry.id   AF-A0A1Q6A4S4-F1
#
_cell.length_a   1.000
_cell.length_b   1.000
_cell.length_c   1.000
_cell.angle_alpha   90.00
_cell.angle_beta   90.00
_cell.angle_gamma   90.00
#
_symmetry.space_group_name_H-M   'P 1'
#
loop_
_entity.id
_entity.type
_entity.pdbx_description
1 polymer ?
#
loop_
_entity_poly.entity_id
_entity_poly.type
_entity_poly.pdbx_seq_one_letter_code
_entity_poly.pdbx_strand_id
1 'polypeptide(L)'
;MLVPIFVGYMKNAIIIMAVGAAIGIASCKQHTIDNKAAVKQDSVVKTDSTHLIGVWLDEEIKTEKGEQVAYELVSQGKKTFIQVITFTEKKLNIDDNPAIAPGASLLKTSGNKFVSLERPNEIYMVDKSGELFIYDETGLVAKCKRLL
;
A
#
# COMPACT_ATOMS: atom_id res chain seq x y z
N MET A 1 -33.18 -13.98 -35.83
CA MET A 1 -34.20 -14.66 -35.01
C MET A 1 -33.51 -15.06 -33.71
N LEU A 2 -34.09 -14.63 -32.57
CA LEU A 2 -33.80 -14.99 -31.17
C LEU A 2 -32.54 -14.47 -30.45
N VAL A 3 -32.85 -13.70 -29.40
CA VAL A 3 -32.04 -13.22 -28.26
C VAL A 3 -32.20 -14.22 -27.10
N PRO A 4 -31.26 -14.28 -26.13
CA PRO A 4 -31.63 -14.03 -24.72
C PRO A 4 -30.55 -13.15 -24.02
N ILE A 5 -30.82 -12.06 -23.28
CA ILE A 5 -31.67 -11.77 -22.10
C ILE A 5 -31.05 -12.23 -20.76
N PHE A 6 -30.56 -11.20 -20.03
CA PHE A 6 -30.53 -10.95 -18.57
C PHE A 6 -29.60 -11.70 -17.61
N VAL A 7 -28.67 -10.93 -17.02
CA VAL A 7 -28.34 -10.86 -15.58
C VAL A 7 -27.98 -9.36 -15.36
N GLY A 8 -28.63 -8.53 -14.55
CA GLY A 8 -29.17 -8.71 -13.21
C GLY A 8 -28.47 -7.69 -12.27
N TYR A 9 -28.70 -6.38 -12.48
CA TYR A 9 -28.16 -5.30 -11.63
C TYR A 9 -28.96 -5.23 -10.31
N MET A 10 -28.34 -5.52 -9.17
CA MET A 10 -28.93 -5.36 -7.84
C MET A 10 -28.96 -3.89 -7.43
N LYS A 11 -30.18 -3.37 -7.23
CA LYS A 11 -30.48 -2.03 -6.75
C LYS A 11 -30.83 -2.14 -5.26
N ASN A 12 -29.88 -1.84 -4.37
CA ASN A 12 -30.12 -1.88 -2.93
C ASN A 12 -30.97 -0.68 -2.50
N ALA A 13 -32.26 -0.93 -2.24
CA ALA A 13 -33.17 -0.03 -1.55
C ALA A 13 -33.07 -0.30 -0.04
N ILE A 14 -32.79 0.74 0.76
CA ILE A 14 -32.92 0.69 2.22
C ILE A 14 -34.12 1.56 2.60
N ILE A 15 -35.10 0.90 3.22
CA ILE A 15 -36.37 1.43 3.72
C ILE A 15 -36.11 2.10 5.09
N ILE A 16 -36.53 3.35 5.25
CA ILE A 16 -36.53 4.05 6.54
C ILE A 16 -37.95 3.99 7.12
N MET A 17 -38.12 3.28 8.24
CA MET A 17 -39.27 3.43 9.14
C MET A 17 -38.77 3.47 10.58
N ALA A 18 -39.00 4.60 11.25
CA ALA A 18 -39.27 4.64 12.68
C ALA A 18 -40.03 5.93 12.99
N VAL A 19 -41.28 5.76 13.41
CA VAL A 19 -42.13 6.79 14.01
C VAL A 19 -41.93 6.72 15.52
N GLY A 20 -41.73 7.86 16.16
CA GLY A 20 -41.74 7.98 17.62
C GLY A 20 -42.04 9.42 18.01
N ALA A 21 -43.29 9.68 18.39
CA ALA A 21 -43.78 10.97 18.85
C ALA A 21 -43.50 11.15 20.36
N ALA A 22 -43.12 12.36 20.77
CA ALA A 22 -43.39 12.88 22.10
C ALA A 22 -43.62 14.39 22.03
N ILE A 23 -44.78 14.79 22.52
CA ILE A 23 -45.29 16.16 22.60
C ILE A 23 -44.66 16.84 23.83
N GLY A 24 -44.12 18.04 23.65
CA GLY A 24 -43.69 18.92 24.74
C GLY A 24 -43.80 20.38 24.30
N ILE A 25 -44.78 21.10 24.86
CA ILE A 25 -45.10 22.51 24.65
C ILE A 25 -44.26 23.39 25.59
N ALA A 26 -43.46 24.31 25.05
CA ALA A 26 -43.00 25.50 25.79
C ALA A 26 -42.50 26.63 24.86
N SER A 27 -43.30 27.70 24.81
CA SER A 27 -42.97 29.12 24.66
C SER A 27 -41.82 29.59 23.75
N CYS A 28 -42.19 30.42 22.76
CA CYS A 28 -41.32 31.18 21.87
C CYS A 28 -40.37 32.13 22.62
N LYS A 29 -39.05 32.00 22.42
CA LYS A 29 -38.10 33.13 22.50
C LYS A 29 -37.01 33.04 21.42
N GLN A 30 -37.04 34.07 20.57
CA GLN A 30 -35.97 34.71 19.82
C GLN A 30 -34.90 33.86 19.09
N HIS A 31 -35.12 33.81 17.78
CA HIS A 31 -34.14 33.98 16.71
C HIS A 31 -32.83 34.67 17.14
N THR A 32 -31.73 33.93 17.07
CA THR A 32 -30.39 34.44 16.72
C THR A 32 -29.73 33.36 15.88
N ILE A 33 -29.74 33.56 14.57
CA ILE A 33 -28.92 32.77 13.64
C ILE A 33 -27.54 33.41 13.67
N ASP A 34 -26.63 32.86 14.46
CA ASP A 34 -25.20 33.03 14.22
C ASP A 34 -24.80 31.97 13.18
N ASN A 35 -24.74 32.39 11.91
CA ASN A 35 -24.10 31.62 10.84
C ASN A 35 -22.61 31.52 11.12
N LYS A 36 -22.20 30.73 12.10
CA LYS A 36 -20.84 30.19 12.11
C LYS A 36 -20.86 28.97 11.22
N ALA A 37 -20.69 29.20 9.92
CA ALA A 37 -20.30 28.16 8.99
C ALA A 37 -19.08 27.46 9.60
N ALA A 38 -19.30 26.29 10.19
CA ALA A 38 -18.25 25.37 10.51
C ALA A 38 -17.71 24.93 9.16
N VAL A 39 -16.70 25.67 8.69
CA VAL A 39 -15.79 25.22 7.64
C VAL A 39 -15.36 23.83 8.12
N LYS A 40 -15.91 22.79 7.48
CA LYS A 40 -15.35 21.45 7.57
C LYS A 40 -13.90 21.66 7.16
N GLN A 41 -13.04 21.63 8.15
CA GLN A 41 -11.61 21.59 7.97
C GLN A 41 -11.42 20.40 7.04
N ASP A 42 -11.08 20.67 5.78
CA ASP A 42 -10.63 19.64 4.85
C ASP A 42 -9.58 18.89 5.64
N SER A 43 -9.94 17.66 6.02
CA SER A 43 -9.01 16.78 6.67
C SER A 43 -7.99 16.54 5.58
N VAL A 44 -6.88 17.26 5.66
CA VAL A 44 -5.67 16.96 4.90
C VAL A 44 -5.48 15.48 5.13
N VAL A 45 -5.83 14.68 4.13
CA VAL A 45 -5.50 13.27 4.09
C VAL A 45 -3.99 13.32 4.17
N LYS A 46 -3.43 13.01 5.36
CA LYS A 46 -1.99 12.86 5.49
C LYS A 46 -1.66 11.77 4.48
N THR A 47 -1.02 12.17 3.39
CA THR A 47 -0.35 11.21 2.53
C THR A 47 0.58 10.45 3.45
N ASP A 48 0.31 9.17 3.64
CA ASP A 48 1.17 8.33 4.45
C ASP A 48 2.59 8.47 3.89
N SER A 49 3.52 8.96 4.71
CA SER A 49 4.91 9.11 4.29
C SER A 49 5.50 7.72 4.06
N THR A 50 6.37 7.62 3.05
CA THR A 50 7.12 6.40 2.82
C THR A 50 8.21 6.26 3.87
N HIS A 51 8.52 5.03 4.26
CA HIS A 51 9.62 4.73 5.18
C HIS A 51 10.37 3.50 4.66
N LEU A 52 11.67 3.62 4.51
CA LEU A 52 12.56 2.53 4.13
C LEU A 52 12.64 1.50 5.27
N ILE A 53 12.43 0.23 4.92
CA ILE A 53 12.57 -0.90 5.85
C ILE A 53 13.96 -1.53 5.72
N GLY A 54 14.49 -1.62 4.50
CA GLY A 54 15.82 -2.16 4.25
C GLY A 54 16.18 -2.17 2.77
N VAL A 55 17.47 -2.42 2.51
CA VAL A 55 18.03 -2.49 1.17
C VAL A 55 18.94 -3.70 1.07
N TRP A 56 18.81 -4.47 -0.02
CA TRP A 56 19.61 -5.67 -0.26
C TRP A 56 20.22 -5.68 -1.65
N LEU A 57 21.53 -5.91 -1.73
CA LEU A 57 22.28 -6.04 -2.97
C LEU A 57 22.17 -7.45 -3.52
N ASP A 58 21.80 -7.57 -4.79
CA ASP A 58 22.02 -8.78 -5.56
C ASP A 58 23.43 -8.73 -6.16
N GLU A 59 24.36 -9.51 -5.60
CA GLU A 59 25.76 -9.54 -6.05
C GLU A 59 25.93 -10.35 -7.34
N GLU A 60 24.91 -11.13 -7.76
CA GLU A 60 24.97 -12.00 -8.94
C GLU A 60 24.47 -11.30 -10.21
N ILE A 61 23.64 -10.26 -10.07
CA ILE A 61 23.06 -9.53 -11.20
C ILE A 61 23.77 -8.19 -11.43
N LYS A 62 24.11 -7.95 -12.70
CA LYS A 62 24.42 -6.61 -13.22
C LYS A 62 23.59 -6.34 -14.45
N THR A 63 23.18 -5.09 -14.64
CA THR A 63 22.54 -4.69 -15.90
C THR A 63 23.55 -4.76 -17.05
N GLU A 64 23.07 -4.73 -18.29
CA GLU A 64 23.95 -4.68 -19.47
C GLU A 64 24.91 -3.48 -19.47
N LYS A 65 24.56 -2.42 -18.73
CA LYS A 65 25.37 -1.22 -18.55
C LYS A 65 26.38 -1.34 -17.39
N GLY A 66 26.43 -2.49 -16.73
CA GLY A 66 27.30 -2.77 -15.59
C GLY A 66 26.79 -2.19 -14.26
N GLU A 67 25.52 -1.76 -14.18
CA GLU A 67 24.93 -1.27 -12.95
C GLU A 67 24.66 -2.43 -11.99
N GLN A 68 24.88 -2.19 -10.71
CA GLN A 68 24.49 -3.12 -9.64
C GLN A 68 22.98 -3.08 -9.46
N VAL A 69 22.39 -4.19 -9.03
CA VAL A 69 20.96 -4.32 -8.76
C VAL A 69 20.74 -4.50 -7.26
N ALA A 70 19.83 -3.71 -6.69
CA ALA A 70 19.41 -3.88 -5.31
C ALA A 70 17.89 -3.85 -5.19
N TYR A 71 17.39 -4.42 -4.10
CA TYR A 71 15.99 -4.45 -3.73
C TYR A 71 15.77 -3.55 -2.52
N GLU A 72 14.81 -2.64 -2.61
CA GLU A 72 14.37 -1.81 -1.49
C GLU A 72 13.00 -2.28 -1.01
N LEU A 73 12.87 -2.46 0.29
CA LEU A 73 11.58 -2.72 0.93
C LEU A 73 11.10 -1.43 1.58
N VAL A 74 9.93 -0.95 1.18
CA VAL A 74 9.39 0.37 1.58
C VAL A 74 8.00 0.20 2.16
N SER A 75 7.71 0.88 3.27
CA SER A 75 6.34 0.96 3.80
C SER A 75 5.69 2.29 3.47
N GLN A 76 4.38 2.27 3.22
CA GLN A 76 3.54 3.46 3.11
C GLN A 76 2.22 3.17 3.84
N GLY A 77 2.05 3.76 5.02
CA GLY A 77 0.90 3.49 5.88
C GLY A 77 0.87 2.02 6.31
N LYS A 78 -0.14 1.27 5.86
CA LYS A 78 -0.28 -0.18 6.13
C LYS A 78 0.22 -1.07 4.99
N LYS A 79 0.74 -0.48 3.91
CA LYS A 79 1.21 -1.19 2.73
C LYS A 79 2.72 -1.34 2.78
N THR A 80 3.22 -2.44 2.23
CA THR A 80 4.64 -2.70 2.05
C THR A 80 4.89 -2.97 0.57
N PHE A 81 5.94 -2.40 0.03
CA PHE A 81 6.32 -2.52 -1.37
C PHE A 81 7.74 -3.03 -1.44
N ILE A 82 8.06 -3.80 -2.49
CA ILE A 82 9.43 -4.03 -2.92
C ILE A 82 9.65 -3.40 -4.27
N GLN A 83 10.79 -2.73 -4.44
CA GLN A 83 11.19 -2.14 -5.71
C GLN A 83 12.63 -2.50 -6.04
N VAL A 84 12.91 -2.60 -7.33
CA VAL A 84 14.27 -2.82 -7.85
C VAL A 84 14.88 -1.47 -8.16
N ILE A 85 16.10 -1.25 -7.69
CA ILE A 85 16.91 -0.08 -7.99
C ILE A 85 18.21 -0.49 -8.65
N THR A 86 18.77 0.39 -9.48
CA THR A 86 20.07 0.19 -10.11
C THR A 86 21.01 1.34 -9.81
N PHE A 87 22.30 1.05 -9.67
CA PHE A 87 23.31 2.06 -9.36
C PHE A 87 24.69 1.67 -9.88
N THR A 88 25.47 2.67 -10.31
CA THR A 88 26.85 2.50 -10.80
C THR A 88 27.91 2.83 -9.75
N GLU A 89 27.52 3.57 -8.71
CA GLU A 89 28.46 4.09 -7.73
C GLU A 89 28.99 3.00 -6.80
N LYS A 90 30.20 3.20 -6.26
CA LYS A 90 30.78 2.31 -5.24
C LYS A 90 29.97 2.32 -3.94
N LYS A 91 29.14 3.34 -3.72
CA LYS A 91 28.25 3.48 -2.58
C LYS A 91 26.88 3.87 -3.09
N LEU A 92 25.85 3.17 -2.62
CA LEU A 92 24.47 3.53 -2.88
C LEU A 92 24.07 4.69 -1.96
N ASN A 93 23.50 5.75 -2.51
CA ASN A 93 22.83 6.77 -1.71
C ASN A 93 21.42 6.27 -1.36
N ILE A 94 21.16 6.10 -0.07
CA ILE A 94 19.91 5.53 0.44
C ILE A 94 19.07 6.67 1.03
N ASP A 95 17.83 6.80 0.53
CA ASP A 95 16.83 7.73 1.08
C ASP A 95 15.99 6.99 2.13
N ASP A 96 15.85 7.56 3.33
CA ASP A 96 15.02 7.00 4.39
C ASP A 96 13.51 7.04 4.05
N ASN A 97 13.10 7.93 3.13
CA ASN A 97 11.71 8.09 2.68
C ASN A 97 11.62 7.96 1.15
N PRO A 98 12.04 6.81 0.58
CA PRO A 98 12.12 6.66 -0.86
C PRO A 98 10.73 6.76 -1.49
N ALA A 99 10.64 7.37 -2.66
CA ALA A 99 9.40 7.37 -3.43
C ALA A 99 9.09 5.93 -3.91
N ILE A 100 7.82 5.55 -3.90
CA ILE A 100 7.39 4.25 -4.45
C ILE A 100 7.53 4.30 -5.98
N ALA A 101 8.42 3.49 -6.53
CA ALA A 101 8.64 3.42 -7.96
C ALA A 101 7.38 2.88 -8.68
N PRO A 102 7.09 3.31 -9.93
CA PRO A 102 5.97 2.78 -10.71
C PRO A 102 5.99 1.26 -10.94
N GLY A 103 7.17 0.63 -10.85
CA GLY A 103 7.36 -0.82 -10.95
C GLY A 103 7.41 -1.55 -9.60
N ALA A 104 7.14 -0.87 -8.50
CA ALA A 104 7.14 -1.49 -7.18
C ALA A 104 5.98 -2.50 -7.05
N SER A 105 6.26 -3.66 -6.47
CA SER A 105 5.26 -4.70 -6.20
C SER A 105 4.70 -4.54 -4.81
N LEU A 106 3.36 -4.52 -4.68
CA LEU A 106 2.69 -4.46 -3.39
C LEU A 106 2.73 -5.84 -2.73
N LEU A 107 3.11 -5.86 -1.46
CA LEU A 107 3.30 -7.09 -0.71
C LEU A 107 2.22 -7.29 0.35
N LYS A 108 1.89 -8.56 0.55
CA LYS A 108 1.16 -9.03 1.72
C LYS A 108 2.11 -9.73 2.68
N THR A 109 2.15 -9.27 3.93
CA THR A 109 2.87 -9.96 5.00
C THR A 109 2.11 -11.22 5.42
N SER A 110 2.81 -12.34 5.52
CA SER A 110 2.27 -13.63 5.95
C SER A 110 3.28 -14.31 6.88
N GLY A 111 3.12 -14.14 8.19
CA GLY A 111 4.11 -14.61 9.16
C GLY A 111 5.44 -13.87 8.99
N ASN A 112 6.52 -14.61 8.72
CA ASN A 112 7.88 -14.08 8.54
C ASN A 112 8.28 -13.83 7.08
N LYS A 113 7.31 -13.87 6.15
CA LYS A 113 7.55 -13.66 4.72
C LYS A 113 6.64 -12.60 4.15
N PHE A 114 7.07 -12.00 3.05
CA PHE A 114 6.28 -11.12 2.21
C PHE A 114 5.95 -11.85 0.91
N VAL A 115 4.72 -11.70 0.43
CA VAL A 115 4.24 -12.33 -0.81
C VAL A 115 3.77 -11.22 -1.74
N SER A 116 4.22 -11.19 -3.00
CA SER A 116 3.71 -10.22 -3.97
C SER A 116 2.22 -10.47 -4.23
N LEU A 117 1.45 -9.39 -4.30
CA LEU A 117 0.04 -9.46 -4.69
C LEU A 117 -0.14 -9.63 -6.19
N GLU A 118 0.79 -9.11 -6.98
CA GLU A 118 0.81 -9.20 -8.43
C GLU A 118 1.28 -10.58 -8.91
N ARG A 119 2.25 -11.17 -8.21
CA ARG A 119 2.83 -12.49 -8.49
C ARG A 119 2.83 -13.32 -7.20
N PRO A 120 1.74 -14.03 -6.88
CA PRO A 120 1.61 -14.79 -5.62
C PRO A 120 2.66 -15.89 -5.41
N ASN A 121 3.32 -16.31 -6.49
CA ASN A 121 4.38 -17.30 -6.52
C ASN A 121 5.70 -16.69 -6.00
N GLU A 122 5.83 -15.36 -6.05
CA GLU A 122 7.02 -14.63 -5.64
C GLU A 122 6.98 -14.29 -4.15
N ILE A 123 7.96 -14.81 -3.43
CA ILE A 123 8.02 -14.77 -1.98
C ILE A 123 9.37 -14.18 -1.57
N TYR A 124 9.32 -13.23 -0.64
CA TYR A 124 10.49 -12.57 -0.10
C TYR A 124 10.62 -12.90 1.38
N MET A 125 11.79 -13.35 1.81
CA MET A 125 12.07 -13.74 3.18
C MET A 125 13.35 -13.08 3.65
N VAL A 126 13.27 -12.33 4.74
CA VAL A 126 14.45 -11.85 5.44
C VAL A 126 14.79 -12.87 6.52
N ASP A 127 15.98 -13.45 6.46
CA ASP A 127 16.40 -14.45 7.43
C ASP A 127 16.88 -13.81 8.76
N LYS A 128 17.41 -14.64 9.66
CA LYS A 128 17.91 -14.17 10.96
C LYS A 128 19.22 -13.38 10.83
N SER A 129 20.01 -13.59 9.79
CA SER A 129 21.22 -12.80 9.51
C SER A 129 20.90 -11.45 8.87
N GLY A 130 19.66 -11.27 8.42
CA GLY A 130 19.16 -10.08 7.76
C GLY A 130 19.32 -10.14 6.24
N GLU A 131 19.75 -11.26 5.67
CA GLU A 131 19.82 -11.47 4.22
C GLU A 131 18.42 -11.68 3.64
N LEU A 132 18.21 -11.20 2.43
CA LEU A 132 16.95 -11.35 1.70
C LEU A 132 17.05 -12.55 0.77
N PHE A 133 16.07 -13.44 0.86
CA PHE A 133 15.89 -14.57 -0.04
C PHE A 133 14.65 -14.34 -0.88
N ILE A 134 14.80 -14.47 -2.20
CA ILE A 134 13.72 -14.34 -3.17
C ILE A 134 13.42 -15.72 -3.74
N TYR A 135 12.16 -16.15 -3.62
CA TYR A 135 11.69 -17.42 -4.15
C TYR A 135 10.62 -17.20 -5.20
N ASP A 136 10.55 -18.11 -6.17
CA ASP A 136 9.45 -18.23 -7.11
C ASP A 136 8.94 -19.68 -7.16
N GLU A 137 8.21 -20.02 -8.23
CA GLU A 137 7.71 -21.38 -8.48
C GLU A 137 8.80 -22.44 -8.71
N THR A 138 10.02 -22.02 -9.06
CA THR A 138 11.17 -22.90 -9.33
C THR A 138 12.02 -23.16 -8.08
N GLY A 139 11.88 -22.33 -7.05
CA GLY A 139 12.61 -22.44 -5.80
C GLY A 139 13.30 -21.13 -5.42
N LEU A 140 14.50 -21.21 -4.85
CA LEU A 140 15.30 -20.04 -4.51
C LEU A 140 15.87 -19.42 -5.77
N VAL A 141 15.49 -18.16 -6.04
CA VAL A 141 15.90 -17.40 -7.23
C VAL A 141 17.12 -16.53 -6.92
N ALA A 142 17.12 -15.86 -5.76
CA ALA A 142 18.20 -14.96 -5.39
C ALA A 142 18.45 -14.95 -3.89
N LYS A 143 19.71 -14.76 -3.53
CA LYS A 143 20.17 -14.47 -2.18
C LYS A 143 20.84 -13.11 -2.17
N CYS A 144 20.18 -12.12 -1.57
CA CYS A 144 20.62 -10.73 -1.60
C CYS A 144 21.21 -10.33 -0.24
N LYS A 145 22.35 -9.64 -0.30
CA LYS A 145 23.12 -9.20 0.87
C LYS A 145 22.57 -7.91 1.43
N ARG A 146 22.37 -7.87 2.75
CA ARG A 146 21.90 -6.67 3.44
C ARG A 146 22.90 -5.51 3.30
N LEU A 147 22.40 -4.36 2.85
CA LEU A 147 23.12 -3.08 2.88
C LEU A 147 22.70 -2.22 4.07
N LEU A 148 21.41 -2.27 4.46
CA LEU A 148 20.83 -1.56 5.60
C LEU A 148 19.82 -2.43 6.35
#